data_AF-A0A1V9Y8N2-F1
#
_entry.id   AF-A0A1V9Y8N2-F1
#
_cell.length_a   1.000
_cell.length_b   1.000
_cell.length_c   1.000
_cell.angle_alpha   90.00
_cell.angle_beta   90.00
_cell.angle_gamma   90.00
#
_symmetry.space_group_name_H-M   'P 1'
#
loop_
_entity.id
_entity.type
_entity.pdbx_description
1 polymer ?
#
loop_
_entity_poly.entity_id
_entity_poly.type
_entity_poly.pdbx_seq_one_letter_code
_entity_poly.pdbx_strand_id
1 'polypeptide(L)'
;MASSVYAAMMEATSLVTAADTNRVATVPEFAAGFSSVTWALVQRQATVLFRNRAYIKTRILMTLLMGAIYATTFLNMDPTLSSNVVGIIYLAKLFLALGQIPLVPVLLNGRSIFYKQRDANFYGTMSFILAQSLTQVPYAIVETVVFGSILYWVCGFANDASVFVVFLVILILTNLAFVGWLFFVTMMSPNLHVAKPAAMVSVFLHILFAGFIITGDNLPGYFVWIYWIDPFAWSLRALAVNQYKVAEFQKCVYDGVNYCARFGRNMGDTQLKQLGMPTETIWVGLAVVYLVCCYVLFLGLTYLALEHTRQDDHGGHGAVTLAALDADDTDDHYSKAPKTPTNAAVVAVESATLSVPEVVLAFQDLWYSVPNPTKGEPDLKLLKGINGYALPGTITALMGSSGAGKTTLMDVIAGRKTGGKIEGQILLNGYPATDLA
;
A
#
# COMPACT_ATOMS: atom_id res chain seq x y z
N MET A 1 -5.76 59.21 0.59
CA MET A 1 -7.05 58.83 0.01
C MET A 1 -7.08 57.32 -0.11
N ALA A 2 -7.82 56.62 0.76
CA ALA A 2 -8.08 55.20 0.56
C ALA A 2 -8.85 55.05 -0.75
N SER A 3 -8.32 54.25 -1.69
CA SER A 3 -8.95 53.96 -2.98
C SER A 3 -10.38 53.45 -2.75
N SER A 4 -11.34 53.82 -3.58
CA SER A 4 -12.72 53.29 -3.55
C SER A 4 -12.77 51.76 -3.54
N VAL A 5 -11.73 51.12 -4.09
CA VAL A 5 -11.50 49.67 -4.06
C VAL A 5 -11.31 49.14 -2.63
N TYR A 6 -10.62 49.89 -1.76
CA TYR A 6 -10.41 49.52 -0.35
C TYR A 6 -11.70 49.58 0.46
N ALA A 7 -12.57 50.57 0.18
CA ALA A 7 -13.88 50.66 0.82
C ALA A 7 -14.79 49.49 0.41
N ALA A 8 -14.85 49.17 -0.89
CA ALA A 8 -15.61 48.02 -1.39
C ALA A 8 -15.05 46.68 -0.87
N MET A 9 -13.72 46.56 -0.75
CA MET A 9 -13.07 45.38 -0.16
C MET A 9 -13.43 45.21 1.32
N MET A 10 -13.37 46.28 2.13
CA MET A 10 -13.71 46.22 3.55
C MET A 10 -15.21 45.94 3.77
N GLU A 11 -16.08 46.49 2.93
CA GLU A 11 -17.52 46.24 2.98
C GLU A 11 -17.84 44.77 2.66
N ALA A 12 -17.27 44.22 1.58
CA ALA A 12 -17.40 42.80 1.25
C ALA A 12 -16.82 41.87 2.33
N THR A 13 -15.70 42.24 2.95
CA THR A 13 -15.04 41.46 4.00
C THR A 13 -15.83 41.47 5.32
N SER A 14 -16.46 42.61 5.65
CA SER A 14 -17.30 42.75 6.85
C SER A 14 -18.60 41.94 6.78
N LEU A 15 -19.19 41.80 5.58
CA LEU A 15 -20.39 41.01 5.35
C LEU A 15 -20.14 39.51 5.50
N VAL A 16 -18.94 39.05 5.13
CA VAL A 16 -18.54 37.64 5.22
C VAL A 16 -18.15 37.25 6.65
N THR A 17 -17.39 38.09 7.35
CA THR A 17 -16.94 37.82 8.74
C THR A 17 -18.07 37.76 9.76
N ALA A 18 -19.16 38.51 9.57
CA ALA A 18 -20.31 38.50 10.48
C ALA A 18 -21.18 37.23 10.35
N ALA A 19 -21.14 36.54 9.19
CA ALA A 19 -21.94 35.35 8.93
C ALA A 19 -21.20 34.01 9.18
N ASP A 20 -19.86 33.99 9.11
CA ASP A 20 -19.08 32.75 8.98
C ASP A 20 -18.32 32.27 10.22
N THR A 21 -18.21 33.06 11.30
CA THR A 21 -17.50 32.65 12.54
C THR A 21 -18.01 31.34 13.14
N ASN A 22 -19.31 31.04 12.96
CA ASN A 22 -19.93 29.79 13.42
C ASN A 22 -19.92 28.66 12.38
N ARG A 23 -19.59 28.91 11.11
CA ARG A 23 -19.69 27.90 10.05
C ARG A 23 -18.40 27.09 9.87
N VAL A 24 -17.24 27.72 9.93
CA VAL A 24 -15.94 27.04 9.72
C VAL A 24 -15.64 26.00 10.81
N ALA A 25 -16.05 26.24 12.06
CA ALA A 25 -15.88 25.30 13.18
C ALA A 25 -16.76 24.03 13.08
N THR A 26 -17.70 23.97 12.12
CA THR A 26 -18.68 22.87 12.01
C THR A 26 -18.44 21.95 10.82
N VAL A 27 -17.43 22.23 9.97
CA VAL A 27 -17.15 21.40 8.79
C VAL A 27 -16.25 20.23 9.23
N PRO A 28 -16.70 18.97 9.14
CA PRO A 28 -15.87 17.82 9.47
C PRO A 28 -14.71 17.68 8.48
N GLU A 29 -13.56 17.16 8.94
CA GLU A 29 -12.36 16.90 8.11
C GLU A 29 -12.70 16.08 6.85
N PHE A 30 -13.68 15.16 6.96
CA PHE A 30 -14.22 14.41 5.82
C PHE A 30 -15.72 14.64 5.67
N ALA A 31 -16.15 15.00 4.46
CA ALA A 31 -17.56 15.27 4.17
C ALA A 31 -18.46 14.01 4.20
N ALA A 32 -17.89 12.82 3.99
CA ALA A 32 -18.64 11.56 3.92
C ALA A 32 -18.24 10.59 5.04
N GLY A 33 -19.20 9.76 5.47
CA GLY A 33 -18.98 8.78 6.54
C GLY A 33 -17.96 7.70 6.17
N PHE A 34 -17.17 7.28 7.16
CA PHE A 34 -16.07 6.32 7.02
C PHE A 34 -16.44 5.02 6.30
N SER A 35 -17.58 4.42 6.63
CA SER A 35 -18.01 3.13 6.05
C SER A 35 -18.35 3.24 4.57
N SER A 36 -19.14 4.26 4.20
CA SER A 36 -19.53 4.53 2.81
C SER A 36 -18.33 4.79 1.93
N VAL A 37 -17.39 5.61 2.43
CA VAL A 37 -16.14 5.93 1.74
C VAL A 37 -15.26 4.70 1.59
N THR A 38 -15.06 3.93 2.67
CA THR A 38 -14.25 2.71 2.63
C THR A 38 -14.82 1.69 1.65
N TRP A 39 -16.14 1.50 1.63
CA TRP A 39 -16.78 0.59 0.69
C TRP A 39 -16.64 1.06 -0.77
N ALA A 40 -16.82 2.35 -1.04
CA ALA A 40 -16.60 2.91 -2.38
C ALA A 40 -15.13 2.72 -2.83
N LEU A 41 -14.16 2.86 -1.92
CA LEU A 41 -12.75 2.59 -2.20
C LEU A 41 -12.48 1.12 -2.50
N VAL A 42 -13.08 0.18 -1.73
CA VAL A 42 -13.02 -1.27 -2.01
C VAL A 42 -13.54 -1.56 -3.40
N GLN A 43 -14.72 -1.07 -3.76
CA GLN A 43 -15.31 -1.29 -5.09
C GLN A 43 -14.42 -0.74 -6.20
N ARG A 44 -13.84 0.45 -6.01
CA ARG A 44 -12.91 1.06 -6.97
C ARG A 44 -11.65 0.22 -7.12
N GLN A 45 -10.99 -0.15 -6.02
CA GLN A 45 -9.75 -0.92 -6.05
C GLN A 45 -9.96 -2.32 -6.62
N ALA A 46 -11.05 -2.99 -6.26
CA ALA A 46 -11.45 -4.27 -6.86
C ALA A 46 -11.63 -4.11 -8.38
N THR A 47 -12.32 -3.05 -8.82
CA THR A 47 -12.50 -2.79 -10.25
C THR A 47 -11.17 -2.56 -10.98
N VAL A 48 -10.24 -1.82 -10.38
CA VAL A 48 -8.89 -1.60 -10.95
C VAL A 48 -8.11 -2.92 -11.05
N LEU A 49 -8.15 -3.74 -10.00
CA LEU A 49 -7.48 -5.05 -9.98
C LEU A 49 -8.06 -6.00 -11.03
N PHE A 50 -9.38 -6.14 -11.09
CA PHE A 50 -10.06 -7.01 -12.06
C PHE A 50 -9.90 -6.54 -13.51
N ARG A 51 -9.78 -5.23 -13.74
CA ARG A 51 -9.50 -4.68 -15.08
C ARG A 51 -8.05 -4.90 -15.50
N ASN A 52 -7.12 -5.10 -14.55
CA ASN A 52 -5.75 -5.49 -14.85
C ASN A 52 -5.66 -6.98 -15.25
N ARG A 53 -6.22 -7.30 -16.41
CA ARG A 53 -6.28 -8.67 -16.95
C ARG A 53 -4.90 -9.26 -17.20
N ALA A 54 -3.90 -8.43 -17.52
CA ALA A 54 -2.53 -8.90 -17.71
C ALA A 54 -1.97 -9.48 -16.40
N TYR A 55 -2.09 -8.73 -15.30
CA TYR A 55 -1.65 -9.19 -13.98
C TYR A 55 -2.33 -10.50 -13.56
N ILE A 56 -3.66 -10.57 -13.66
CA ILE A 56 -4.42 -11.76 -13.24
C ILE A 56 -4.06 -12.98 -14.11
N LYS A 57 -3.98 -12.83 -15.44
CA LYS A 57 -3.65 -13.95 -16.34
C LYS A 57 -2.25 -14.48 -16.10
N THR A 58 -1.26 -13.58 -16.01
CA THR A 58 0.13 -13.97 -15.73
C THR A 58 0.23 -14.66 -14.37
N ARG A 59 -0.54 -14.19 -13.38
CA ARG A 59 -0.56 -14.84 -12.08
C ARG A 59 -1.10 -16.25 -12.14
N ILE A 60 -2.32 -16.43 -12.64
CA ILE A 60 -2.97 -17.75 -12.68
C ILE A 60 -2.09 -18.75 -13.42
N LEU A 61 -1.49 -18.34 -14.54
CA LEU A 61 -0.53 -19.16 -15.28
C LEU A 61 0.68 -19.55 -14.44
N MET A 62 1.32 -18.59 -13.76
CA MET A 62 2.49 -18.84 -12.90
C MET A 62 2.14 -19.76 -11.72
N THR A 63 0.97 -19.57 -11.10
CA THR A 63 0.48 -20.39 -9.99
C THR A 63 0.21 -21.83 -10.42
N LEU A 64 -0.45 -22.03 -11.57
CA LEU A 64 -0.71 -23.36 -12.12
C LEU A 64 0.58 -24.06 -12.56
N LEU A 65 1.49 -23.33 -13.23
CA LEU A 65 2.75 -23.87 -13.69
C LEU A 65 3.64 -24.27 -12.51
N MET A 66 3.77 -23.43 -11.49
CA MET A 66 4.58 -23.78 -10.32
C MET A 66 3.93 -24.88 -9.48
N GLY A 67 2.60 -24.88 -9.37
CA GLY A 67 1.84 -25.97 -8.76
C GLY A 67 2.12 -27.31 -9.46
N ALA A 68 2.10 -27.33 -10.79
CA ALA A 68 2.43 -28.52 -11.58
C ALA A 68 3.90 -28.95 -11.40
N ILE A 69 4.87 -28.03 -11.40
CA ILE A 69 6.29 -28.36 -11.20
C ILE A 69 6.51 -28.98 -9.82
N TYR A 70 5.95 -28.41 -8.75
CA TYR A 70 6.12 -28.96 -7.41
C TYR A 70 5.41 -30.30 -7.26
N ALA A 71 4.20 -30.40 -7.82
CA ALA A 71 3.42 -31.63 -7.83
C ALA A 71 4.15 -32.79 -8.55
N THR A 72 4.78 -32.54 -9.70
CA THR A 72 5.50 -33.59 -10.44
C THR A 72 6.85 -33.94 -9.82
N THR A 73 7.54 -32.97 -9.21
CA THR A 73 8.84 -33.21 -8.56
C THR A 73 8.71 -34.08 -7.31
N PHE A 74 7.60 -33.92 -6.57
CA PHE A 74 7.36 -34.60 -5.31
C PHE A 74 6.14 -35.52 -5.36
N LEU A 75 5.95 -36.20 -6.50
CA LEU A 75 4.83 -37.10 -6.71
C LEU A 75 4.92 -38.29 -5.74
N ASN A 76 3.86 -38.53 -4.97
CA ASN A 76 3.80 -39.55 -3.92
C ASN A 76 5.02 -39.53 -2.99
N MET A 77 5.19 -38.42 -2.26
CA MET A 77 6.31 -38.29 -1.34
C MET A 77 6.26 -39.36 -0.24
N ASP A 78 7.42 -39.90 0.12
CA ASP A 78 7.53 -40.83 1.25
C ASP A 78 7.38 -40.07 2.58
N PRO A 79 6.34 -40.34 3.39
CA PRO A 79 6.09 -39.65 4.66
C PRO A 79 7.10 -40.02 5.75
N THR A 80 7.88 -41.09 5.59
CA THR A 80 8.96 -41.48 6.51
C THR A 80 10.16 -40.53 6.44
N LEU A 81 10.31 -39.81 5.33
CA LEU A 81 11.36 -38.81 5.12
C LEU A 81 10.84 -37.43 5.53
N SER A 82 10.96 -37.11 6.82
CA SER A 82 10.42 -35.86 7.39
C SER A 82 10.98 -34.58 6.78
N SER A 83 12.24 -34.60 6.37
CA SER A 83 12.85 -33.49 5.62
C SER A 83 12.16 -33.23 4.27
N ASN A 84 11.68 -34.27 3.58
CA ASN A 84 11.00 -34.10 2.28
C ASN A 84 9.63 -33.47 2.48
N VAL A 85 8.82 -33.99 3.40
CA VAL A 85 7.47 -33.48 3.68
C VAL A 85 7.51 -32.02 4.10
N VAL A 86 8.36 -31.68 5.07
CA VAL A 86 8.50 -30.30 5.53
C VAL A 86 9.17 -29.42 4.48
N GLY A 87 10.06 -29.97 3.65
CA GLY A 87 10.65 -29.28 2.50
C GLY A 87 9.62 -28.87 1.45
N ILE A 88 8.63 -29.73 1.16
CA ILE A 88 7.54 -29.41 0.23
C ILE A 88 6.65 -28.31 0.80
N ILE A 89 6.29 -28.41 2.08
CA ILE A 89 5.53 -27.36 2.79
C ILE A 89 6.29 -26.03 2.76
N TYR A 90 7.59 -26.07 3.02
CA TYR A 90 8.46 -24.91 2.99
C TYR A 90 8.52 -24.28 1.59
N LEU A 91 8.71 -25.09 0.55
CA LEU A 91 8.77 -24.66 -0.84
C LEU A 91 7.44 -24.04 -1.32
N ALA A 92 6.31 -24.62 -0.90
CA ALA A 92 4.98 -24.09 -1.19
C ALA A 92 4.79 -22.68 -0.64
N LYS A 93 5.16 -22.48 0.63
CA LYS A 93 5.08 -21.17 1.29
C LYS A 93 6.08 -20.17 0.70
N LEU A 94 7.29 -20.63 0.35
CA LEU A 94 8.31 -19.83 -0.32
C LEU A 94 7.77 -19.22 -1.61
N PHE A 95 7.12 -20.04 -2.43
CA PHE A 95 6.48 -19.59 -3.66
C PHE A 95 5.40 -18.53 -3.41
N LEU A 96 4.51 -18.75 -2.43
CA LEU A 96 3.46 -17.80 -2.09
C LEU A 96 4.02 -16.46 -1.58
N ALA A 97 5.07 -16.49 -0.77
CA ALA A 97 5.74 -15.30 -0.24
C ALA A 97 6.43 -14.49 -1.35
N LEU A 98 7.25 -15.14 -2.19
CA LEU A 98 7.88 -14.49 -3.35
C LEU A 98 6.85 -14.02 -4.38
N GLY A 99 5.72 -14.73 -4.45
CA GLY A 99 4.56 -14.33 -5.20
C GLY A 99 4.06 -12.93 -4.82
N GLN A 100 4.28 -12.39 -3.64
CA GLN A 100 3.71 -11.07 -3.34
C GLN A 100 4.52 -9.89 -3.94
N ILE A 101 5.75 -10.13 -4.42
CA ILE A 101 6.65 -9.09 -4.94
C ILE A 101 6.11 -8.33 -6.19
N PRO A 102 5.48 -8.99 -7.19
CA PRO A 102 4.91 -8.29 -8.35
C PRO A 102 3.81 -7.28 -8.02
N LEU A 103 3.28 -7.29 -6.78
CA LEU A 103 2.28 -6.33 -6.31
C LEU A 103 2.89 -4.99 -5.88
N VAL A 104 4.18 -4.95 -5.55
CA VAL A 104 4.91 -3.76 -5.07
C VAL A 104 4.73 -2.53 -5.99
N PRO A 105 4.90 -2.61 -7.33
CA PRO A 105 4.70 -1.45 -8.20
C PRO A 105 3.25 -0.94 -8.19
N VAL A 106 2.27 -1.83 -8.10
CA VAL A 106 0.85 -1.46 -8.04
C VAL A 106 0.55 -0.71 -6.75
N LEU A 107 1.12 -1.15 -5.63
CA LEU A 107 0.98 -0.50 -4.34
C LEU A 107 1.65 0.88 -4.29
N LEU A 108 2.86 1.03 -4.84
CA LEU A 108 3.54 2.34 -4.91
C LEU A 108 2.76 3.34 -5.76
N ASN A 109 2.25 2.93 -6.92
CA ASN A 109 1.39 3.78 -7.75
C ASN A 109 0.08 4.12 -7.04
N GLY A 110 -0.47 3.20 -6.23
CA GLY A 110 -1.63 3.47 -5.40
C GLY A 110 -1.35 4.51 -4.30
N ARG A 111 -0.13 4.52 -3.74
CA ARG A 111 0.29 5.46 -2.69
C ARG A 111 0.34 6.91 -3.19
N SER A 112 0.86 7.16 -4.39
CA SER A 112 0.90 8.54 -4.94
C SER A 112 -0.51 9.10 -5.18
N ILE A 113 -1.44 8.26 -5.64
CA ILE A 113 -2.86 8.61 -5.78
C ILE A 113 -3.50 8.86 -4.40
N PHE A 114 -3.14 8.04 -3.40
CA PHE A 114 -3.61 8.21 -2.03
C PHE A 114 -3.19 9.56 -1.46
N TYR A 115 -1.92 9.96 -1.54
CA TYR A 115 -1.47 11.25 -1.01
C TYR A 115 -2.25 12.42 -1.61
N LYS A 116 -2.43 12.43 -2.93
CA LYS A 116 -3.22 13.48 -3.60
C LYS A 116 -4.69 13.52 -3.14
N GLN A 117 -5.30 12.37 -2.87
CA GLN A 117 -6.69 12.28 -2.44
C GLN A 117 -6.87 12.58 -0.94
N ARG A 118 -5.87 12.24 -0.12
CA ARG A 118 -5.81 12.55 1.30
C ARG A 118 -5.61 14.05 1.52
N ASP A 119 -4.68 14.68 0.78
CA ASP A 119 -4.44 16.13 0.83
C ASP A 119 -5.69 16.93 0.43
N ALA A 120 -6.54 16.37 -0.43
CA ALA A 120 -7.82 16.95 -0.82
C ALA A 120 -9.00 16.50 0.06
N ASN A 121 -8.72 15.90 1.23
CA ASN A 121 -9.71 15.49 2.24
C ASN A 121 -10.85 14.59 1.72
N PHE A 122 -10.56 13.71 0.75
CA PHE A 122 -11.56 12.75 0.25
C PHE A 122 -11.79 11.60 1.23
N TYR A 123 -10.74 11.10 1.89
CA TYR A 123 -10.80 9.97 2.82
C TYR A 123 -9.53 9.84 3.67
N GLY A 124 -9.65 9.20 4.83
CA GLY A 124 -8.54 8.98 5.76
C GLY A 124 -7.67 7.76 5.46
N THR A 125 -6.51 7.69 6.10
CA THR A 125 -5.50 6.64 5.93
C THR A 125 -6.04 5.23 6.22
N MET A 126 -6.90 5.08 7.23
CA MET A 126 -7.53 3.80 7.57
C MET A 126 -8.45 3.28 6.46
N SER A 127 -9.21 4.15 5.80
CA SER A 127 -10.09 3.75 4.69
C SER A 127 -9.29 3.21 3.50
N PHE A 128 -8.11 3.79 3.25
CA PHE A 128 -7.20 3.30 2.21
C PHE A 128 -6.67 1.89 2.50
N ILE A 129 -6.14 1.69 3.71
CA ILE A 129 -5.51 0.44 4.12
C ILE A 129 -6.54 -0.69 4.14
N LEU A 130 -7.70 -0.45 4.74
CA LEU A 130 -8.78 -1.45 4.77
C LEU A 130 -9.28 -1.76 3.37
N ALA A 131 -9.46 -0.75 2.50
CA ALA A 131 -9.87 -1.00 1.13
C ALA A 131 -8.85 -1.91 0.40
N GLN A 132 -7.56 -1.61 0.56
CA GLN A 132 -6.48 -2.33 -0.11
C GLN A 132 -6.40 -3.77 0.40
N SER A 133 -6.52 -3.94 1.71
CA SER A 133 -6.55 -5.21 2.42
C SER A 133 -7.74 -6.08 1.97
N LEU A 134 -8.97 -5.54 2.01
CA LEU A 134 -10.18 -6.27 1.63
C LEU A 134 -10.19 -6.66 0.15
N THR A 135 -9.60 -5.85 -0.71
CA THR A 135 -9.49 -6.16 -2.14
C THR A 135 -8.54 -7.34 -2.39
N GLN A 136 -7.51 -7.51 -1.57
CA GLN A 136 -6.50 -8.56 -1.76
C GLN A 136 -6.90 -9.91 -1.16
N VAL A 137 -7.73 -9.93 -0.11
CA VAL A 137 -8.14 -11.17 0.58
C VAL A 137 -8.78 -12.20 -0.36
N PRO A 138 -9.80 -11.88 -1.19
CA PRO A 138 -10.40 -12.85 -2.10
C PRO A 138 -9.39 -13.42 -3.11
N TYR A 139 -8.48 -12.58 -3.59
CA TYR A 139 -7.45 -12.99 -4.53
C TYR A 139 -6.43 -13.95 -3.89
N ALA A 140 -5.96 -13.64 -2.68
CA ALA A 140 -5.05 -14.50 -1.93
C ALA A 140 -5.69 -15.87 -1.63
N ILE A 141 -6.99 -15.90 -1.29
CA ILE A 141 -7.75 -17.13 -1.06
C ILE A 141 -7.82 -17.97 -2.34
N VAL A 142 -8.23 -17.39 -3.47
CA VAL A 142 -8.35 -18.14 -4.73
C VAL A 142 -6.99 -18.70 -5.17
N GLU A 143 -5.93 -17.89 -5.09
CA GLU A 143 -4.57 -18.30 -5.42
C GLU A 143 -4.12 -19.51 -4.57
N THR A 144 -4.27 -19.40 -3.25
CA THR A 144 -3.82 -20.45 -2.33
C THR A 144 -4.67 -21.70 -2.37
N VAL A 145 -5.98 -21.59 -2.59
CA VAL A 145 -6.86 -22.75 -2.75
C VAL A 145 -6.49 -23.52 -4.01
N VAL A 146 -6.30 -22.84 -5.15
CA VAL A 146 -5.92 -23.52 -6.41
C VAL A 146 -4.54 -24.18 -6.28
N PHE A 147 -3.54 -23.43 -5.84
CA PHE A 147 -2.18 -23.95 -5.68
C PHE A 147 -2.07 -25.04 -4.62
N GLY A 148 -2.63 -24.78 -3.43
CA GLY A 148 -2.59 -25.68 -2.29
C GLY A 148 -3.33 -26.99 -2.55
N SER A 149 -4.44 -26.97 -3.30
CA SER A 149 -5.16 -28.19 -3.67
C SER A 149 -4.33 -29.07 -4.62
N ILE A 150 -3.71 -28.48 -5.65
CA ILE A 150 -2.86 -29.23 -6.59
C ILE A 150 -1.70 -29.88 -5.82
N LEU A 151 -1.03 -29.11 -4.98
CA LEU A 151 0.11 -29.59 -4.19
C LEU A 151 -0.30 -30.69 -3.20
N TYR A 152 -1.39 -30.49 -2.46
CA TYR A 152 -1.80 -31.42 -1.40
C TYR A 152 -2.10 -32.82 -1.93
N TRP A 153 -2.94 -32.89 -2.97
CA TRP A 153 -3.43 -34.15 -3.49
C TRP A 153 -2.42 -34.87 -4.38
N VAL A 154 -1.65 -34.14 -5.20
CA VAL A 154 -0.70 -34.79 -6.11
C VAL A 154 0.57 -35.22 -5.40
N CYS A 155 1.05 -34.46 -4.41
CA CYS A 155 2.23 -34.88 -3.67
C CYS A 155 1.94 -36.04 -2.71
N GLY A 156 0.68 -36.26 -2.30
CA GLY A 156 0.29 -37.39 -1.46
C GLY A 156 0.31 -37.09 0.05
N PHE A 157 -0.13 -35.88 0.45
CA PHE A 157 -0.32 -35.56 1.87
C PHE A 157 -1.43 -36.42 2.51
N ALA A 158 -1.59 -36.36 3.84
CA ALA A 158 -2.49 -37.25 4.58
C ALA A 158 -3.93 -37.21 4.06
N ASN A 159 -4.57 -38.36 3.90
CA ASN A 159 -5.91 -38.44 3.30
C ASN A 159 -7.04 -38.22 4.34
N ASP A 160 -7.07 -37.03 4.94
CA ASP A 160 -8.10 -36.62 5.91
C ASP A 160 -8.59 -35.19 5.56
N ALA A 161 -9.91 -35.03 5.45
CA ALA A 161 -10.52 -33.77 5.07
C ALA A 161 -10.25 -32.66 6.09
N SER A 162 -10.18 -32.99 7.38
CA SER A 162 -9.90 -32.03 8.45
C SER A 162 -8.49 -31.44 8.33
N VAL A 163 -7.52 -32.29 8.02
CA VAL A 163 -6.10 -31.96 7.85
C VAL A 163 -5.90 -31.09 6.61
N PHE A 164 -6.59 -31.40 5.52
CA PHE A 164 -6.60 -30.60 4.30
C PHE A 164 -7.13 -29.18 4.53
N VAL A 165 -8.25 -29.04 5.24
CA VAL A 165 -8.83 -27.72 5.53
C VAL A 165 -7.88 -26.89 6.40
N VAL A 166 -7.32 -27.48 7.45
CA VAL A 166 -6.33 -26.80 8.32
C VAL A 166 -5.09 -26.41 7.53
N PHE A 167 -4.61 -27.28 6.63
CA PHE A 167 -3.50 -26.98 5.73
C PHE A 167 -3.78 -25.75 4.86
N LEU A 168 -4.96 -25.70 4.22
CA LEU A 168 -5.37 -24.54 3.41
C LEU A 168 -5.50 -23.27 4.24
N VAL A 169 -6.11 -23.33 5.43
CA VAL A 169 -6.29 -22.17 6.31
C VAL A 169 -4.93 -21.59 6.71
N ILE A 170 -3.97 -22.42 7.12
CA ILE A 170 -2.64 -21.94 7.49
C ILE A 170 -1.90 -21.37 6.26
N LEU A 171 -2.03 -21.97 5.08
CA LEU A 171 -1.45 -21.42 3.84
C LEU A 171 -2.07 -20.06 3.48
N ILE A 172 -3.39 -19.90 3.57
CA ILE A 172 -4.10 -18.64 3.35
C ILE A 172 -3.60 -17.57 4.33
N LEU A 173 -3.56 -17.88 5.62
CA LEU A 173 -3.12 -16.95 6.67
C LEU A 173 -1.66 -16.56 6.50
N THR A 174 -0.81 -17.51 6.09
CA THR A 174 0.59 -17.22 5.77
C THR A 174 0.69 -16.27 4.59
N ASN A 175 -0.05 -16.53 3.50
CA ASN A 175 -0.06 -15.64 2.33
C ASN A 175 -0.54 -14.22 2.73
N LEU A 176 -1.64 -14.11 3.48
CA LEU A 176 -2.14 -12.82 3.98
C LEU A 176 -1.12 -12.09 4.86
N ALA A 177 -0.42 -12.78 5.75
CA ALA A 177 0.64 -12.18 6.56
C ALA A 177 1.76 -11.60 5.67
N PHE A 178 2.18 -12.31 4.62
CA PHE A 178 3.19 -11.82 3.67
C PHE A 178 2.68 -10.67 2.80
N VAL A 179 1.40 -10.68 2.42
CA VAL A 179 0.74 -9.54 1.78
C VAL A 179 0.83 -8.30 2.67
N GLY A 180 0.47 -8.43 3.95
CA GLY A 180 0.56 -7.34 4.93
C GLY A 180 2.00 -6.86 5.14
N TRP A 181 2.96 -7.79 5.28
CA TRP A 181 4.37 -7.46 5.42
C TRP A 181 4.93 -6.70 4.23
N LEU A 182 4.69 -7.18 3.00
CA LEU A 182 5.16 -6.48 1.80
C LEU A 182 4.44 -5.16 1.59
N PHE A 183 3.17 -5.03 1.99
CA PHE A 183 2.47 -3.76 1.95
C PHE A 183 3.15 -2.73 2.85
N PHE A 184 3.49 -3.12 4.09
CA PHE A 184 4.27 -2.29 5.01
C PHE A 184 5.62 -1.86 4.44
N VAL A 185 6.44 -2.81 3.98
CA VAL A 185 7.77 -2.53 3.38
C VAL A 185 7.64 -1.59 2.19
N THR A 186 6.58 -1.76 1.38
CA THR A 186 6.33 -0.92 0.22
C THR A 186 5.95 0.50 0.62
N MET A 187 5.08 0.69 1.62
CA MET A 187 4.68 2.03 2.08
C MET A 187 5.85 2.80 2.71
N MET A 188 6.78 2.09 3.36
CA MET A 188 8.02 2.65 3.88
C MET A 188 9.11 2.94 2.83
N SER A 189 8.95 2.51 1.59
CA SER A 189 10.02 2.59 0.58
C SER A 189 9.82 3.78 -0.38
N PRO A 190 10.82 4.66 -0.58
CA PRO A 190 10.65 5.90 -1.33
C PRO A 190 10.28 5.66 -2.79
N ASN A 191 10.94 4.68 -3.43
CA ASN A 191 10.77 4.40 -4.84
C ASN A 191 10.85 2.89 -5.13
N LEU A 192 10.54 2.50 -6.37
CA LEU A 192 10.52 1.09 -6.78
C LEU A 192 11.90 0.43 -6.70
N HIS A 193 12.96 1.20 -6.93
CA HIS A 193 14.35 0.72 -6.90
C HIS A 193 14.81 0.33 -5.50
N VAL A 194 14.27 0.95 -4.44
CA VAL A 194 14.52 0.55 -3.05
C VAL A 194 13.52 -0.51 -2.59
N ALA A 195 12.24 -0.35 -2.96
CA ALA A 195 11.17 -1.23 -2.49
C ALA A 195 11.36 -2.70 -2.89
N LYS A 196 11.73 -2.97 -4.15
CA LYS A 196 11.90 -4.36 -4.63
C LYS A 196 13.05 -5.10 -3.94
N PRO A 197 14.29 -4.54 -3.88
CA PRO A 197 15.37 -5.17 -3.11
C PRO A 197 15.05 -5.32 -1.62
N ALA A 198 14.47 -4.30 -0.99
CA ALA A 198 14.08 -4.36 0.42
C ALA A 198 13.06 -5.49 0.68
N ALA A 199 12.04 -5.62 -0.18
CA ALA A 199 11.09 -6.71 -0.13
C ALA A 199 11.79 -8.08 -0.26
N MET A 200 12.67 -8.27 -1.25
CA MET A 200 13.39 -9.52 -1.46
C MET A 200 14.29 -9.90 -0.27
N VAL A 201 15.07 -8.95 0.24
CA VAL A 201 15.94 -9.18 1.41
C VAL A 201 15.10 -9.50 2.65
N SER A 202 14.00 -8.78 2.87
CA SER A 202 13.12 -9.03 4.01
C SER A 202 12.50 -10.43 3.95
N VAL A 203 12.00 -10.84 2.78
CA VAL A 203 11.44 -12.18 2.57
C VAL A 203 12.52 -13.24 2.77
N PHE A 204 13.73 -13.02 2.24
CA PHE A 204 14.87 -13.91 2.46
C PHE A 204 15.19 -14.12 3.95
N LEU A 205 15.15 -13.07 4.77
CA LEU A 205 15.38 -13.20 6.22
C LEU A 205 14.30 -14.06 6.90
N HIS A 206 13.02 -13.87 6.56
CA HIS A 206 11.94 -14.72 7.10
C HIS A 206 12.13 -16.19 6.70
N ILE A 207 12.51 -16.42 5.45
CA ILE A 207 12.72 -17.77 4.91
C ILE A 207 13.93 -18.46 5.55
N LEU A 208 15.05 -17.74 5.74
CA LEU A 208 16.27 -18.28 6.32
C LEU A 208 16.07 -18.74 7.78
N PHE A 209 15.36 -17.93 8.58
CA PHE A 209 15.10 -18.18 10.00
C PHE A 209 13.81 -18.96 10.26
N ALA A 210 13.20 -19.54 9.22
CA ALA A 210 11.94 -20.30 9.30
C ALA A 210 12.03 -21.63 10.07
N GLY A 211 13.23 -22.13 10.38
CA GLY A 211 13.42 -23.43 11.04
C GLY A 211 13.59 -24.64 10.11
N PHE A 212 13.64 -24.44 8.78
CA PHE A 212 13.90 -25.52 7.81
C PHE A 212 15.36 -25.58 7.36
N ILE A 213 15.92 -24.48 6.84
CA ILE A 213 17.34 -24.42 6.42
C ILE A 213 18.26 -24.57 7.64
N ILE A 214 17.94 -23.83 8.71
CA ILE A 214 18.61 -23.90 10.00
C ILE A 214 17.55 -24.26 11.03
N THR A 215 17.71 -25.41 11.69
CA THR A 215 16.79 -25.87 12.73
C THR A 215 16.94 -25.04 14.01
N GLY A 216 15.85 -24.85 14.75
CA GLY A 216 15.79 -24.01 15.96
C GLY A 216 16.92 -24.29 16.97
N ASP A 217 17.25 -25.57 17.18
CA ASP A 217 18.27 -25.99 18.14
C ASP A 217 19.70 -25.63 17.72
N ASN A 218 19.93 -25.43 16.43
CA ASN A 218 21.23 -25.05 15.87
C ASN A 218 21.38 -23.54 15.71
N LEU A 219 20.34 -22.74 15.98
CA LEU A 219 20.47 -21.29 15.96
C LEU A 219 21.31 -20.82 17.15
N PRO A 220 22.34 -19.99 16.92
CA PRO A 220 23.03 -19.33 18.01
C PRO A 220 22.06 -18.52 18.86
N GLY A 221 22.22 -18.54 20.19
CA GLY A 221 21.27 -17.95 21.14
C GLY A 221 20.89 -16.49 20.86
N TYR A 222 21.77 -15.72 20.23
CA TYR A 222 21.53 -14.32 19.84
C TYR A 222 20.55 -14.14 18.67
N PHE A 223 20.30 -15.14 17.82
CA PHE A 223 19.33 -15.07 16.71
C PHE A 223 18.02 -15.83 16.96
N VAL A 224 17.91 -16.55 18.08
CA VAL A 224 16.73 -17.37 18.39
C VAL A 224 15.43 -16.55 18.45
N TRP A 225 15.49 -15.27 18.84
CA TRP A 225 14.31 -14.42 18.89
C TRP A 225 13.68 -14.18 17.50
N ILE A 226 14.48 -14.17 16.42
CA ILE A 226 13.97 -13.98 15.04
C ILE A 226 13.07 -15.17 14.67
N TYR A 227 13.49 -16.38 15.01
CA TYR A 227 12.71 -17.61 14.80
C TYR A 227 11.34 -17.58 15.52
N TRP A 228 11.25 -16.92 16.67
CA TRP A 228 10.01 -16.82 17.43
C TRP A 228 9.09 -15.69 16.99
N ILE A 229 9.63 -14.62 16.38
CA ILE A 229 8.84 -13.52 15.82
C ILE A 229 8.40 -13.80 14.37
N ASP A 230 9.11 -14.68 13.66
CA ASP A 230 8.84 -14.94 12.25
C ASP A 230 7.51 -15.70 11.99
N PRO A 231 6.51 -15.11 11.30
CA PRO A 231 5.28 -15.81 10.93
C PRO A 231 5.52 -17.02 10.01
N PHE A 232 6.61 -17.04 9.23
CA PHE A 232 6.93 -18.18 8.36
C PHE A 232 7.34 -19.41 9.18
N ALA A 233 8.08 -19.24 10.28
CA ALA A 233 8.41 -20.30 11.23
C ALA A 233 7.17 -20.89 11.94
N TRP A 234 6.26 -20.03 12.40
CA TRP A 234 5.02 -20.48 13.06
C TRP A 234 4.12 -21.29 12.13
N SER A 235 3.95 -20.84 10.89
CA SER A 235 3.19 -21.60 9.88
C SER A 235 3.86 -22.93 9.53
N LEU A 236 5.20 -23.00 9.53
CA LEU A 236 5.93 -24.26 9.25
C LEU A 236 5.66 -25.29 10.34
N ARG A 237 5.81 -24.87 11.61
CA ARG A 237 5.54 -25.69 12.78
C ARG A 237 4.12 -26.22 12.77
N ALA A 238 3.14 -25.36 12.52
CA ALA A 238 1.73 -25.73 12.49
C ALA A 238 1.39 -26.74 11.39
N LEU A 239 1.92 -26.54 10.17
CA LEU A 239 1.69 -27.46 9.05
C LEU A 239 2.37 -28.82 9.25
N ALA A 240 3.58 -28.85 9.83
CA ALA A 240 4.27 -30.09 10.17
C ALA A 240 3.49 -30.87 11.25
N VAL A 241 3.04 -30.20 12.31
CA VAL A 241 2.20 -30.83 13.36
C VAL A 241 0.89 -31.34 12.77
N ASN A 242 0.22 -30.54 11.93
CA ASN A 242 -1.02 -30.93 11.27
C ASN A 242 -0.84 -32.21 10.41
N GLN A 243 0.28 -32.33 9.70
CA GLN A 243 0.57 -33.51 8.88
C GLN A 243 0.93 -34.75 9.70
N TYR A 244 1.78 -34.63 10.73
CA TYR A 244 2.29 -35.80 11.46
C TYR A 244 1.43 -36.27 12.64
N LYS A 245 0.42 -35.49 13.04
CA LYS A 245 -0.52 -35.86 14.11
C LYS A 245 -1.75 -36.62 13.65
N VAL A 246 -1.88 -36.89 12.37
CA VAL A 246 -2.95 -37.71 11.80
C VAL A 246 -2.87 -39.15 12.33
N ALA A 247 -4.01 -39.79 12.53
CA ALA A 247 -4.12 -41.16 13.05
C ALA A 247 -3.28 -42.18 12.26
N GLU A 248 -3.07 -41.94 10.96
CA GLU A 248 -2.22 -42.77 10.11
C GLU A 248 -0.77 -42.87 10.62
N PHE A 249 -0.20 -41.76 11.09
CA PHE A 249 1.19 -41.65 11.55
C PHE A 249 1.34 -41.82 13.06
N GLN A 250 0.24 -41.95 13.80
CA GLN A 250 0.24 -42.20 15.25
C GLN A 250 0.26 -43.70 15.59
N LYS A 251 1.01 -44.47 14.79
CA LYS A 251 1.18 -45.93 14.96
C LYS A 251 2.60 -46.25 15.45
N CYS A 252 2.72 -47.33 16.20
CA CYS A 252 4.01 -47.85 16.65
C CYS A 252 4.80 -48.56 15.55
N VAL A 253 4.10 -49.21 14.62
CA VAL A 253 4.71 -49.89 13.47
C VAL A 253 4.22 -49.21 12.20
N TYR A 254 5.16 -48.72 11.39
CA TYR A 254 4.90 -48.10 10.09
C TYR A 254 5.99 -48.57 9.12
N ASP A 255 5.59 -48.98 7.93
CA ASP A 255 6.49 -49.50 6.87
C ASP A 255 7.54 -50.51 7.37
N GLY A 256 7.09 -51.48 8.18
CA GLY A 256 7.96 -52.53 8.73
C GLY A 256 8.90 -52.11 9.87
N VAL A 257 8.92 -50.82 10.26
CA VAL A 257 9.76 -50.31 11.37
C VAL A 257 8.93 -50.10 12.63
N ASN A 258 9.40 -50.64 13.76
CA ASN A 258 8.79 -50.41 15.08
C ASN A 258 9.42 -49.18 15.77
N TYR A 259 8.75 -48.04 15.65
CA TYR A 259 9.18 -46.76 16.23
C TYR A 259 9.07 -46.74 17.76
N CYS A 260 8.06 -47.39 18.34
CA CYS A 260 7.90 -47.45 19.79
C CYS A 260 9.03 -48.24 20.46
N ALA A 261 9.46 -49.35 19.85
CA ALA A 261 10.60 -50.13 20.36
C ALA A 261 11.95 -49.41 20.16
N ARG A 262 12.12 -48.70 19.04
CA ARG A 262 13.40 -48.07 18.67
C ARG A 262 13.63 -46.68 19.27
N PHE A 263 12.58 -45.88 19.37
CA PHE A 263 12.64 -44.47 19.77
C PHE A 263 11.73 -44.12 20.96
N GLY A 264 10.95 -45.10 21.47
CA GLY A 264 10.04 -44.90 22.60
C GLY A 264 8.82 -44.02 22.27
N ARG A 265 8.55 -43.75 20.99
CA ARG A 265 7.50 -42.84 20.51
C ARG A 265 6.88 -43.36 19.21
N ASN A 266 5.71 -42.84 18.86
CA ASN A 266 5.04 -43.12 17.59
C ASN A 266 5.85 -42.56 16.40
N MET A 267 5.53 -43.02 15.19
CA MET A 267 6.17 -42.55 13.95
C MET A 267 6.10 -41.02 13.83
N GLY A 268 4.91 -40.40 13.87
CA GLY A 268 4.76 -38.95 13.70
C GLY A 268 5.50 -38.11 14.74
N ASP A 269 5.49 -38.54 16.01
CA ASP A 269 6.16 -37.82 17.10
C ASP A 269 7.67 -37.95 17.04
N THR A 270 8.16 -39.08 16.51
CA THR A 270 9.59 -39.27 16.22
C THR A 270 10.02 -38.32 15.10
N GLN A 271 9.22 -38.21 14.04
CA GLN A 271 9.51 -37.32 12.91
C GLN A 271 9.51 -35.84 13.32
N LEU A 272 8.52 -35.40 14.09
CA LEU A 272 8.46 -34.01 14.60
C LEU A 272 9.67 -33.69 15.50
N LYS A 273 10.07 -34.62 16.37
CA LYS A 273 11.23 -34.41 17.25
C LYS A 273 12.55 -34.36 16.49
N GLN A 274 12.71 -35.17 15.44
CA GLN A 274 13.91 -35.13 14.58
C GLN A 274 14.09 -33.77 13.89
N LEU A 275 12.99 -33.07 13.61
CA LEU A 275 12.99 -31.73 13.03
C LEU A 275 13.08 -30.60 14.07
N GLY A 276 13.19 -30.91 15.37
CA GLY A 276 13.15 -29.92 16.44
C GLY A 276 11.80 -29.21 16.57
N MET A 277 10.70 -29.86 16.13
CA MET A 277 9.36 -29.29 16.15
C MET A 277 8.54 -29.82 17.34
N PRO A 278 7.60 -28.99 17.86
CA PRO A 278 6.76 -29.41 18.98
C PRO A 278 5.81 -30.56 18.57
N THR A 279 5.43 -31.38 19.55
CA THR A 279 4.55 -32.55 19.35
C THR A 279 3.14 -32.33 19.88
N GLU A 280 2.73 -31.11 20.20
CA GLU A 280 1.38 -30.85 20.72
C GLU A 280 0.51 -30.21 19.63
N THR A 281 -0.74 -30.65 19.53
CA THR A 281 -1.70 -30.10 18.54
C THR A 281 -2.11 -28.67 18.84
N ILE A 282 -1.90 -28.19 20.07
CA ILE A 282 -2.19 -26.80 20.48
C ILE A 282 -1.42 -25.77 19.65
N TRP A 283 -0.24 -26.13 19.14
CA TRP A 283 0.58 -25.27 18.29
C TRP A 283 -0.10 -24.89 16.97
N VAL A 284 -1.02 -25.72 16.48
CA VAL A 284 -1.82 -25.41 15.29
C VAL A 284 -2.73 -24.22 15.56
N GLY A 285 -3.49 -24.27 16.67
CA GLY A 285 -4.38 -23.17 17.07
C GLY A 285 -3.62 -21.89 17.43
N LEU A 286 -2.51 -22.02 18.16
CA LEU A 286 -1.65 -20.89 18.50
C LEU A 286 -1.08 -20.22 17.24
N ALA A 287 -0.67 -21.00 16.24
CA ALA A 287 -0.18 -20.45 14.98
C ALA A 287 -1.27 -19.71 14.20
N VAL A 288 -2.51 -20.20 14.18
CA VAL A 288 -3.63 -19.49 13.55
C VAL A 288 -3.84 -18.12 14.20
N VAL A 289 -3.92 -18.07 15.53
CA VAL A 289 -4.07 -16.81 16.27
C VAL A 289 -2.87 -15.89 16.01
N TYR A 290 -1.66 -16.44 16.08
CA TYR A 290 -0.42 -15.70 15.83
C TYR A 290 -0.39 -15.07 14.44
N LEU A 291 -0.71 -15.82 13.39
CA LEU A 291 -0.71 -15.33 12.01
C LEU A 291 -1.75 -14.22 11.79
N VAL A 292 -2.94 -14.34 12.40
CA VAL A 292 -3.95 -13.27 12.37
C VAL A 292 -3.45 -12.02 13.09
N CYS A 293 -2.84 -12.18 14.27
CA CYS A 293 -2.24 -11.07 15.01
C CYS A 293 -1.11 -10.39 14.21
N CYS A 294 -0.23 -11.16 13.55
CA CYS A 294 0.81 -10.63 12.68
C CYS A 294 0.21 -9.84 11.51
N TYR A 295 -0.85 -10.36 10.88
CA TYR A 295 -1.51 -9.66 9.78
C TYR A 295 -2.07 -8.31 10.23
N VAL A 296 -2.80 -8.28 11.35
CA VAL A 296 -3.34 -7.03 11.92
C VAL A 296 -2.21 -6.08 12.34
N LEU A 297 -1.14 -6.61 12.94
CA LEU A 297 0.05 -5.85 13.31
C LEU A 297 0.69 -5.19 12.08
N PHE A 298 0.88 -5.92 10.98
CA PHE A 298 1.47 -5.36 9.76
C PHE A 298 0.58 -4.29 9.12
N LEU A 299 -0.75 -4.43 9.18
CA LEU A 299 -1.67 -3.36 8.77
C LEU A 299 -1.56 -2.13 9.67
N GLY A 300 -1.42 -2.32 10.98
CA GLY A 300 -1.18 -1.24 11.95
C GLY A 300 0.16 -0.52 11.74
N LEU A 301 1.23 -1.27 11.47
CA LEU A 301 2.53 -0.71 11.09
C LEU A 301 2.45 0.05 9.76
N THR A 302 1.65 -0.44 8.81
CA THR A 302 1.40 0.27 7.54
C THR A 302 0.67 1.58 7.78
N TYR A 303 -0.31 1.62 8.71
CA TYR A 303 -0.98 2.85 9.11
C TYR A 303 0.00 3.86 9.72
N LEU A 304 0.82 3.41 10.67
CA LEU A 304 1.83 4.27 11.29
C LEU A 304 2.83 4.79 10.25
N ALA A 305 3.26 3.94 9.31
CA ALA A 305 4.16 4.32 8.23
C ALA A 305 3.56 5.40 7.34
N LEU A 306 2.29 5.28 6.94
CA LEU A 306 1.62 6.26 6.09
C LEU A 306 1.32 7.59 6.81
N GLU A 307 1.04 7.54 8.12
CA GLU A 307 0.72 8.76 8.89
C GLU A 307 1.98 9.55 9.29
N HIS A 308 3.08 8.86 9.65
CA HIS A 308 4.30 9.51 10.13
C HIS A 308 5.38 9.66 9.06
N THR A 309 5.35 8.87 8.00
CA THR A 309 6.33 8.92 6.92
C THR A 309 5.66 9.40 5.64
N ARG A 310 5.60 10.72 5.44
CA ARG A 310 5.24 11.28 4.14
C ARG A 310 6.42 11.11 3.21
N GLN A 311 6.30 10.14 2.31
CA GLN A 311 7.25 9.97 1.22
C GLN A 311 6.76 10.76 0.03
N ASP A 312 6.93 12.07 0.11
CA ASP A 312 6.82 12.89 -1.08
C ASP A 312 7.82 12.37 -2.12
N ASP A 313 7.39 12.29 -3.37
CA ASP A 313 8.32 12.27 -4.49
C ASP A 313 9.05 13.63 -4.51
N HIS A 314 9.93 13.87 -3.54
CA HIS A 314 11.05 14.79 -3.70
C HIS A 314 12.15 14.14 -4.55
N GLY A 315 11.93 12.91 -5.02
CA GLY A 315 12.71 12.24 -6.05
C GLY A 315 12.32 12.68 -7.46
N GLY A 316 12.65 13.92 -7.79
CA GLY A 316 12.86 14.33 -9.16
C GLY A 316 11.63 14.87 -9.90
N HIS A 317 11.67 16.19 -10.13
CA HIS A 317 11.94 16.53 -11.52
C HIS A 317 13.11 15.65 -11.92
N GLY A 318 12.85 14.57 -12.66
CA GLY A 318 13.89 14.12 -13.55
C GLY A 318 14.40 15.41 -14.18
N ALA A 319 15.63 15.77 -13.87
CA ALA A 319 16.38 16.56 -14.81
C ALA A 319 16.22 15.73 -16.08
N VAL A 320 15.25 16.10 -16.90
CA VAL A 320 15.35 15.97 -18.33
C VAL A 320 16.64 16.70 -18.56
N THR A 321 17.74 15.97 -18.50
CA THR A 321 19.03 16.44 -18.93
C THR A 321 18.74 16.91 -20.34
N LEU A 322 18.71 18.24 -20.52
CA LEU A 322 18.66 18.91 -21.80
C LEU A 322 19.80 18.47 -22.74
N ALA A 323 20.69 17.59 -22.27
CA ALA A 323 21.76 16.95 -23.01
C ALA A 323 21.33 15.88 -24.04
N ALA A 324 20.03 15.72 -24.32
CA ALA A 324 19.54 14.87 -25.41
C ALA A 324 18.61 15.60 -26.38
N LEU A 325 18.72 16.92 -26.51
CA LEU A 325 18.01 17.70 -27.53
C LEU A 325 18.89 18.19 -28.70
N ASP A 326 20.08 17.62 -28.87
CA ASP A 326 20.82 17.70 -30.13
C ASP A 326 20.60 16.42 -30.95
N ALA A 327 19.34 16.14 -31.26
CA ALA A 327 18.96 15.24 -32.34
C ALA A 327 17.56 15.64 -32.82
N ASP A 328 17.57 16.37 -33.92
CA ASP A 328 16.52 16.56 -34.92
C ASP A 328 15.38 15.52 -34.86
N ASP A 329 14.32 15.79 -34.08
CA ASP A 329 13.05 15.05 -34.17
C ASP A 329 11.89 15.95 -33.74
N THR A 330 11.09 16.33 -34.74
CA THR A 330 9.91 17.19 -34.62
C THR A 330 8.68 16.34 -34.36
N ASP A 331 8.56 15.76 -33.15
CA ASP A 331 7.32 15.11 -32.73
C ASP A 331 6.99 15.41 -31.26
N ASP A 332 6.14 16.43 -31.06
CA ASP A 332 5.51 16.76 -29.79
C ASP A 332 4.64 15.59 -29.31
N HIS A 333 5.19 14.75 -28.42
CA HIS A 333 4.45 13.73 -27.69
C HIS A 333 3.56 14.33 -26.59
N TYR A 334 2.62 15.22 -26.96
CA TYR A 334 1.42 15.42 -26.17
C TYR A 334 0.56 14.16 -26.33
N SER A 335 0.25 13.47 -25.23
CA SER A 335 -0.79 12.44 -25.26
C SER A 335 -2.08 13.08 -25.80
N LYS A 336 -2.44 12.75 -27.05
CA LYS A 336 -3.66 13.25 -27.68
C LYS A 336 -4.82 12.90 -26.74
N ALA A 337 -5.59 13.91 -26.36
CA ALA A 337 -6.82 13.70 -25.61
C ALA A 337 -7.65 12.61 -26.31
N PRO A 338 -8.23 11.66 -25.57
CA PRO A 338 -9.06 10.61 -26.16
C PRO A 338 -10.14 11.29 -27.02
N LYS A 339 -10.26 10.84 -28.28
CA LYS A 339 -11.29 11.36 -29.20
C LYS A 339 -12.66 11.19 -28.54
N THR A 340 -13.42 12.28 -28.45
CA THR A 340 -14.79 12.26 -27.94
C THR A 340 -15.58 11.19 -28.69
N PRO A 341 -16.22 10.22 -27.99
CA PRO A 341 -17.00 9.19 -28.64
C PRO A 341 -18.14 9.84 -29.45
N THR A 342 -18.29 9.42 -30.72
CA THR A 342 -19.25 9.99 -31.68
C THR A 342 -20.71 9.81 -31.23
N ASN A 343 -20.95 8.89 -30.29
CA ASN A 343 -22.24 8.69 -29.63
C ASN A 343 -22.17 9.21 -28.19
N ALA A 344 -22.07 10.53 -28.04
CA ALA A 344 -22.25 11.17 -26.74
C ALA A 344 -23.74 11.14 -26.39
N ALA A 345 -24.16 10.14 -25.61
CA ALA A 345 -25.42 10.26 -24.88
C ALA A 345 -25.24 11.40 -23.88
N VAL A 346 -26.07 12.43 -23.99
CA VAL A 346 -26.18 13.49 -22.99
C VAL A 346 -26.72 12.83 -21.73
N VAL A 347 -25.82 12.38 -20.86
CA VAL A 347 -26.20 12.01 -19.50
C VAL A 347 -26.55 13.34 -18.84
N ALA A 348 -27.84 13.57 -18.63
CA ALA A 348 -28.30 14.64 -17.77
C ALA A 348 -27.78 14.31 -16.36
N VAL A 349 -26.64 14.91 -16.02
CA VAL A 349 -26.17 14.94 -14.65
C VAL A 349 -27.18 15.81 -13.93
N GLU A 350 -28.04 15.20 -13.11
CA GLU A 350 -28.81 15.95 -12.12
C GLU A 350 -27.82 16.86 -11.41
N SER A 351 -28.05 18.16 -11.54
CA SER A 351 -27.21 19.16 -10.89
C SER A 351 -27.46 19.01 -9.40
N ALA A 352 -26.70 18.13 -8.76
CA ALA A 352 -26.54 18.15 -7.33
C ALA A 352 -26.07 19.57 -7.02
N THR A 353 -26.94 20.36 -6.42
CA THR A 353 -26.60 21.64 -5.82
C THR A 353 -25.70 21.33 -4.63
N LEU A 354 -24.44 21.00 -4.92
CA LEU A 354 -23.37 21.13 -3.96
C LEU A 354 -23.37 22.61 -3.60
N SER A 355 -23.85 22.92 -2.40
CA SER A 355 -23.66 24.24 -1.80
C SER A 355 -22.17 24.38 -1.49
N VAL A 356 -21.38 24.65 -2.54
CA VAL A 356 -19.98 25.03 -2.36
C VAL A 356 -20.01 26.32 -1.56
N PRO A 357 -19.38 26.38 -0.38
CA PRO A 357 -19.35 27.61 0.40
C PRO A 357 -18.76 28.72 -0.46
N GLU A 358 -19.44 29.87 -0.48
CA GLU A 358 -19.00 31.03 -1.22
C GLU A 358 -17.72 31.56 -0.58
N VAL A 359 -16.60 31.46 -1.29
CA VAL A 359 -15.30 31.95 -0.81
C VAL A 359 -14.91 33.21 -1.59
N VAL A 360 -14.70 34.30 -0.85
CA VAL A 360 -14.07 35.54 -1.31
C VAL A 360 -12.57 35.42 -1.07
N LEU A 361 -11.79 35.57 -2.14
CA LEU A 361 -10.34 35.69 -2.06
C LEU A 361 -9.96 37.16 -2.11
N ALA A 362 -9.12 37.63 -1.20
CA ALA A 362 -8.52 38.96 -1.26
C ALA A 362 -7.02 38.87 -0.96
N PHE A 363 -6.23 39.77 -1.53
CA PHE A 363 -4.81 39.90 -1.22
C PHE A 363 -4.43 41.37 -1.16
N GLN A 364 -3.63 41.72 -0.15
CA GLN A 364 -3.24 43.08 0.16
C GLN A 364 -1.73 43.17 0.31
N ASP A 365 -1.18 44.19 -0.36
CA ASP A 365 0.23 44.54 -0.38
C ASP A 365 1.13 43.31 -0.56
N LEU A 366 0.81 42.48 -1.57
CA LEU A 366 1.51 41.22 -1.80
C LEU A 366 2.83 41.47 -2.54
N TRP A 367 3.94 41.10 -1.90
CA TRP A 367 5.29 41.11 -2.44
C TRP A 367 5.85 39.69 -2.50
N TYR A 368 6.64 39.42 -3.54
CA TYR A 368 7.37 38.17 -3.67
C TYR A 368 8.77 38.44 -4.20
N SER A 369 9.77 37.98 -3.48
CA SER A 369 11.18 38.10 -3.84
C SER A 369 11.90 36.76 -3.84
N VAL A 370 12.84 36.60 -4.77
CA VAL A 370 13.68 35.41 -4.91
C VAL A 370 15.14 35.82 -4.70
N PRO A 371 15.95 35.03 -3.98
CA PRO A 371 17.36 35.31 -3.80
C PRO A 371 18.07 35.43 -5.15
N ASN A 372 18.88 36.47 -5.32
CA ASN A 372 19.68 36.61 -6.53
C ASN A 372 20.82 35.57 -6.52
N PRO A 373 21.04 34.79 -7.58
CA PRO A 373 22.17 33.85 -7.65
C PRO A 373 23.55 34.54 -7.57
N THR A 374 23.62 35.86 -7.82
CA THR A 374 24.86 36.65 -7.70
C THR A 374 25.07 37.14 -6.27
N LYS A 375 26.15 36.66 -5.63
CA LYS A 375 26.49 36.98 -4.24
C LYS A 375 26.74 38.49 -4.07
N GLY A 376 25.87 39.18 -3.33
CA GLY A 376 26.01 40.61 -3.00
C GLY A 376 25.03 41.56 -3.68
N GLU A 377 24.18 41.07 -4.58
CA GLU A 377 23.09 41.84 -5.18
C GLU A 377 21.77 41.70 -4.39
N PRO A 378 20.90 42.72 -4.39
CA PRO A 378 19.60 42.64 -3.71
C PRO A 378 18.69 41.58 -4.34
N ASP A 379 17.82 40.99 -3.52
CA ASP A 379 16.83 40.01 -3.95
C ASP A 379 15.96 40.51 -5.11
N LEU A 380 15.70 39.64 -6.08
CA LEU A 380 14.88 39.96 -7.23
C LEU A 380 13.41 40.01 -6.82
N LYS A 381 12.84 41.22 -6.80
CA LYS A 381 11.41 41.45 -6.51
C LYS A 381 10.57 41.19 -7.76
N LEU A 382 9.86 40.07 -7.77
CA LEU A 382 8.99 39.65 -8.87
C LEU A 382 7.57 40.20 -8.76
N LEU A 383 7.02 40.29 -7.53
CA LEU A 383 5.74 40.94 -7.25
C LEU A 383 5.99 42.15 -6.33
N LYS A 384 5.30 43.26 -6.60
CA LYS A 384 5.55 44.55 -5.95
C LYS A 384 4.23 45.18 -5.47
N GLY A 385 3.84 44.89 -4.22
CA GLY A 385 2.71 45.52 -3.55
C GLY A 385 1.38 45.36 -4.29
N ILE A 386 1.08 44.14 -4.74
CA ILE A 386 -0.11 43.86 -5.54
C ILE A 386 -1.33 43.73 -4.61
N ASN A 387 -2.43 44.38 -4.99
CA ASN A 387 -3.72 44.30 -4.30
C ASN A 387 -4.78 43.76 -5.25
N GLY A 388 -5.72 42.97 -4.75
CA GLY A 388 -6.82 42.47 -5.55
C GLY A 388 -7.78 41.57 -4.79
N TYR A 389 -8.91 41.25 -5.41
CA TYR A 389 -9.91 40.36 -4.84
C TYR A 389 -10.65 39.60 -5.95
N ALA A 390 -11.23 38.45 -5.60
CA ALA A 390 -12.10 37.65 -6.45
C ALA A 390 -13.36 37.27 -5.65
N LEU A 391 -14.52 37.53 -6.25
CA LEU A 391 -15.82 37.27 -5.62
C LEU A 391 -16.37 35.90 -6.05
N PRO A 392 -17.11 35.21 -5.15
CA PRO A 392 -17.81 33.99 -5.48
C PRO A 392 -18.80 34.23 -6.62
N GLY A 393 -18.95 33.22 -7.50
CA GLY A 393 -19.85 33.31 -8.66
C GLY A 393 -19.38 34.20 -9.81
N THR A 394 -18.18 34.79 -9.72
CA THR A 394 -17.60 35.60 -10.80
C THR A 394 -16.39 34.92 -11.44
N ILE A 395 -16.17 35.15 -12.74
CA ILE A 395 -14.95 34.74 -13.43
C ILE A 395 -13.99 35.93 -13.45
N THR A 396 -12.91 35.84 -12.67
CA THR A 396 -11.85 36.86 -12.65
C THR A 396 -10.74 36.49 -13.62
N ALA A 397 -10.53 37.31 -14.66
CA ALA A 397 -9.47 37.11 -15.63
C ALA A 397 -8.23 37.95 -15.27
N LEU A 398 -7.07 37.30 -15.13
CA LEU A 398 -5.77 37.96 -14.95
C LEU A 398 -5.08 38.12 -16.30
N MET A 399 -4.99 39.36 -16.82
CA MET A 399 -4.44 39.68 -18.13
C MET A 399 -3.19 40.56 -18.05
N GLY A 400 -2.29 40.43 -19.01
CA GLY A 400 -1.03 41.20 -19.07
C GLY A 400 -0.01 40.58 -20.02
N SER A 401 1.04 41.33 -20.37
CA SER A 401 2.12 40.87 -21.26
C SER A 401 2.89 39.65 -20.71
N SER A 402 3.58 38.92 -21.58
CA SER A 402 4.47 37.82 -21.14
C SER A 402 5.56 38.38 -20.22
N GLY A 403 5.86 37.67 -19.13
CA GLY A 403 6.82 38.13 -18.12
C GLY A 403 6.29 39.11 -17.06
N ALA A 404 5.04 39.58 -17.15
CA ALA A 404 4.46 40.53 -16.18
C ALA A 404 4.19 39.93 -14.76
N GLY A 405 4.58 38.68 -14.49
CA GLY A 405 4.40 38.05 -13.19
C GLY A 405 3.04 37.41 -12.94
N LYS A 406 2.20 37.21 -13.97
CA LYS A 406 0.86 36.59 -13.84
C LYS A 406 0.88 35.19 -13.22
N THR A 407 1.72 34.31 -13.78
CA THR A 407 1.89 32.94 -13.26
C THR A 407 2.49 32.97 -11.86
N THR A 408 3.43 33.88 -11.61
CA THR A 408 4.02 34.08 -10.29
C THR A 408 2.98 34.50 -9.25
N LEU A 409 2.08 35.44 -9.58
CA LEU A 409 0.98 35.86 -8.72
C LEU A 409 0.04 34.70 -8.42
N MET A 410 -0.35 33.93 -9.44
CA MET A 410 -1.19 32.74 -9.27
C MET A 410 -0.53 31.68 -8.38
N ASP A 411 0.75 31.40 -8.59
CA ASP A 411 1.47 30.40 -7.80
C ASP A 411 1.68 30.83 -6.34
N VAL A 412 1.88 32.14 -6.08
CA VAL A 412 2.01 32.69 -4.73
C VAL A 412 0.67 32.64 -3.99
N ILE A 413 -0.43 33.04 -4.65
CA ILE A 413 -1.78 32.97 -4.08
C ILE A 413 -2.19 31.52 -3.81
N ALA A 414 -1.79 30.58 -4.67
CA ALA A 414 -2.10 29.15 -4.53
C ALA A 414 -1.14 28.39 -3.60
N GLY A 415 -0.18 29.06 -2.93
CA GLY A 415 0.77 28.42 -2.02
C GLY A 415 1.79 27.49 -2.67
N ARG A 416 1.95 27.54 -4.01
CA ARG A 416 2.86 26.65 -4.75
C ARG A 416 4.32 27.09 -4.75
N LYS A 417 4.62 28.32 -4.34
CA LYS A 417 5.99 28.84 -4.21
C LYS A 417 6.48 28.75 -2.77
N THR A 418 7.32 27.75 -2.51
CA THR A 418 7.98 27.54 -1.21
C THR A 418 9.41 28.10 -1.14
N GLY A 419 10.02 28.42 -2.29
CA GLY A 419 11.37 28.98 -2.39
C GLY A 419 11.36 30.48 -2.69
N GLY A 420 11.39 31.31 -1.65
CA GLY A 420 11.39 32.78 -1.76
C GLY A 420 10.84 33.44 -0.51
N LYS A 421 10.81 34.77 -0.47
CA LYS A 421 10.17 35.55 0.61
C LYS A 421 8.84 36.11 0.12
N ILE A 422 7.76 35.75 0.79
CA ILE A 422 6.41 36.30 0.57
C ILE A 422 6.14 37.31 1.69
N GLU A 423 5.74 38.53 1.33
CA GLU A 423 5.31 39.56 2.27
C GLU A 423 3.92 40.07 1.84
N GLY A 424 3.10 40.52 2.80
CA GLY A 424 1.71 40.92 2.56
C GLY A 424 0.70 39.97 3.20
N GLN A 425 -0.58 40.15 2.84
CA GLN A 425 -1.67 39.35 3.39
C GLN A 425 -2.48 38.71 2.26
N ILE A 426 -2.76 37.42 2.37
CA ILE A 426 -3.74 36.71 1.56
C ILE A 426 -4.88 36.35 2.51
N LEU A 427 -6.11 36.68 2.11
CA LEU A 427 -7.31 36.60 2.91
C LEU A 427 -8.34 35.72 2.19
N LEU A 428 -8.90 34.75 2.92
CA LEU A 428 -10.05 33.95 2.51
C LEU A 428 -11.19 34.30 3.45
N ASN A 429 -12.29 34.84 2.93
CA ASN A 429 -13.45 35.26 3.73
C ASN A 429 -13.10 36.23 4.88
N GLY A 430 -12.04 37.04 4.69
CA GLY A 430 -11.54 37.98 5.69
C GLY A 430 -10.56 37.42 6.72
N TYR A 431 -10.24 36.12 6.64
CA TYR A 431 -9.25 35.47 7.49
C TYR A 431 -7.93 35.26 6.75
N PRO A 432 -6.77 35.43 7.41
CA PRO A 432 -5.49 35.12 6.81
C PRO A 432 -5.42 33.67 6.32
N ALA A 433 -5.03 33.47 5.07
CA ALA A 433 -4.75 32.16 4.50
C ALA A 433 -3.39 31.65 5.03
N THR A 434 -3.40 31.11 6.25
CA THR A 434 -2.27 30.35 6.82
C THR A 434 -2.37 28.87 6.41
N ASP A 435 -1.29 28.10 6.57
CA ASP A 435 -1.12 26.67 6.22
C ASP A 435 -2.15 25.66 6.80
N LEU A 436 -3.28 26.12 7.34
CA LEU A 436 -4.33 25.35 8.00
C LEU A 436 -5.73 25.57 7.39
N ALA A 437 -5.81 25.97 6.11
CA ALA A 437 -7.06 25.97 5.33
C ALA A 437 -7.06 24.84 4.30
#